data_AF-A0A929IN26-F1
#
_entry.id   AF-A0A929IN26-F1
#
_cell.length_a   1.000
_cell.length_b   1.000
_cell.length_c   1.000
_cell.angle_alpha   90.00
_cell.angle_beta   90.00
_cell.angle_gamma   90.00
#
_symmetry.space_group_name_H-M   'P 1'
#
loop_
_entity.id
_entity.type
_entity.pdbx_description
1 polymer ?
#
loop_
_entity_poly.entity_id
_entity_poly.type
_entity_poly.pdbx_seq_one_letter_code
_entity_poly.pdbx_strand_id
1 'polypeptide(L)' 'MERETARHVLALMFDYGGKLNDAMLKVRETSDPEEFAQYRRAFGNVLDSAFEQIINPILKEHPDLKPDNLETDKSE' A
#
# COMPACT_ATOMS: atom_id res chain seq x y z
N MET A 1 7.77 -9.68 16.29
CA MET A 1 8.93 -9.34 15.44
C MET A 1 9.80 -8.31 16.16
N GLU A 2 11.13 -8.41 16.05
CA GLU A 2 12.04 -7.36 16.57
C GLU A 2 11.73 -6.00 15.94
N ARG A 3 11.81 -4.91 16.72
CA ARG A 3 11.39 -3.57 16.27
C ARG A 3 12.13 -3.10 15.02
N GLU A 4 13.43 -3.34 14.94
CA GLU A 4 14.23 -2.93 13.77
C GLU A 4 13.83 -3.71 12.51
N THR A 5 13.52 -5.00 12.66
CA THR A 5 12.97 -5.81 11.56
C THR A 5 11.60 -5.29 11.14
N ALA A 6 10.72 -4.95 12.09
CA ALA A 6 9.40 -4.37 11.82
C ALA A 6 9.53 -3.05 11.03
N ARG A 7 10.44 -2.16 11.46
CA ARG A 7 10.74 -0.90 10.76
C ARG A 7 11.24 -1.14 9.33
N HIS A 8 12.15 -2.10 9.15
CA HIS A 8 12.68 -2.44 7.83
C HIS A 8 11.59 -2.99 6.90
N VAL A 9 10.75 -3.90 7.39
CA VAL A 9 9.63 -4.45 6.61
C VAL A 9 8.65 -3.35 6.23
N LEU A 10 8.25 -2.48 7.15
CA LEU A 10 7.36 -1.35 6.85
C LEU A 10 7.93 -0.44 5.76
N ALA A 11 9.22 -0.11 5.83
CA ALA A 11 9.87 0.70 4.80
C ALA A 11 9.80 0.05 3.41
N LEU A 12 10.02 -1.27 3.33
CA LEU A 12 9.88 -2.02 2.08
C LEU A 12 8.43 -2.07 1.59
N MET A 13 7.46 -2.20 2.49
CA MET A 13 6.04 -2.22 2.13
C MET A 13 5.56 -0.86 1.60
N PHE A 14 6.05 0.26 2.15
CA PHE A 14 5.74 1.58 1.63
C PHE A 14 6.41 1.85 0.28
N ASP A 15 7.67 1.43 0.10
CA ASP A 15 8.34 1.48 -1.21
C ASP A 15 7.62 0.63 -2.27
N TYR A 16 7.14 -0.56 -1.88
CA TYR A 16 6.29 -1.40 -2.72
C TYR A 16 4.99 -0.69 -3.14
N GLY A 17 4.32 -0.02 -2.20
CA GLY A 17 3.13 0.78 -2.49
C GLY A 17 3.40 1.90 -3.51
N GLY A 18 4.53 2.60 -3.37
CA GLY A 18 4.98 3.61 -4.34
C GLY A 18 5.19 3.03 -5.74
N LYS A 19 5.87 1.88 -5.84
CA LYS A 19 6.12 1.20 -7.12
C LYS A 19 4.83 0.71 -7.80
N LEU A 20 3.86 0.21 -7.01
CA LEU A 20 2.55 -0.16 -7.56
C LEU A 20 1.80 1.06 -8.09
N ASN A 21 1.88 2.20 -7.39
CA ASN A 21 1.29 3.44 -7.87
C ASN A 21 1.93 3.90 -9.19
N ASP A 22 3.26 3.85 -9.30
CA ASP A 22 3.96 4.19 -10.55
C ASP A 22 3.56 3.26 -11.71
N ALA A 23 3.43 1.97 -11.44
CA ALA A 23 2.93 1.00 -12.43
C ALA A 23 1.49 1.30 -12.87
N MET A 24 0.60 1.63 -11.93
CA MET A 24 -0.77 2.03 -12.21
C MET A 24 -0.83 3.32 -13.05
N LEU A 25 -0.02 4.31 -12.73
CA LEU A 25 0.09 5.54 -13.53
C LEU A 25 0.56 5.23 -14.95
N LYS A 26 1.47 4.27 -15.11
CA LYS A 26 1.92 3.86 -16.44
C LYS A 26 0.81 3.23 -17.27
N VAL A 27 -0.02 2.37 -16.67
CA VAL A 27 -1.19 1.80 -17.35
C VAL A 27 -2.14 2.92 -17.80
N ARG A 28 -2.41 3.89 -16.92
CA ARG A 28 -3.28 5.05 -17.22
C ARG A 28 -2.85 5.84 -18.46
N GLU A 29 -1.55 5.92 -18.72
CA GLU A 29 -1.02 6.65 -19.88
C GLU A 29 -1.27 5.94 -21.22
N THR A 30 -1.47 4.63 -21.20
CA THR A 30 -1.50 3.78 -22.41
C THR A 30 -2.83 3.09 -22.65
N SER A 31 -3.75 3.12 -21.69
CA SER A 31 -5.03 2.43 -21.75
C SER A 31 -6.20 3.41 -21.89
N ASP A 32 -7.33 2.93 -22.38
CA ASP A 32 -8.58 3.68 -22.30
C ASP A 32 -9.14 3.71 -20.85
N PRO A 33 -10.17 4.52 -20.56
CA PRO A 33 -10.73 4.63 -19.22
C PRO A 33 -11.32 3.33 -18.65
N GLU A 34 -11.85 2.45 -19.50
CA GLU A 34 -12.46 1.19 -19.06
C GLU A 34 -11.38 0.18 -18.65
N GLU A 35 -10.34 0.02 -19.48
CA GLU A 35 -9.18 -0.80 -19.17
C GLU A 35 -8.45 -0.26 -17.93
N PHE A 36 -8.26 1.06 -17.82
CA PHE A 36 -7.65 1.66 -16.64
C PHE A 36 -8.45 1.36 -15.36
N ALA A 37 -9.79 1.42 -15.42
CA ALA A 37 -10.63 1.14 -14.27
C ALA A 37 -10.48 -0.29 -13.76
N GLN A 38 -10.29 -1.27 -14.66
CA GLN A 38 -10.04 -2.67 -14.30
C GLN A 38 -8.70 -2.83 -13.59
N TYR A 39 -7.62 -2.27 -14.15
CA TYR A 39 -6.29 -2.32 -13.53
C TYR A 39 -6.26 -1.57 -12.20
N ARG A 40 -6.85 -0.37 -12.12
CA ARG A 40 -6.93 0.40 -10.87
C ARG A 40 -7.56 -0.42 -9.73
N ARG A 41 -8.64 -1.15 -10.00
CA ARG A 41 -9.25 -2.06 -9.00
C ARG A 41 -8.29 -3.18 -8.60
N ALA A 42 -7.60 -3.79 -9.56
CA ALA A 42 -6.63 -4.85 -9.26
C ALA A 42 -5.46 -4.35 -8.40
N PHE A 43 -4.89 -3.18 -8.71
CA PHE A 43 -3.85 -2.55 -7.90
C PHE A 43 -4.36 -2.20 -6.49
N GLY A 44 -5.58 -1.67 -6.38
CA GLY A 44 -6.23 -1.40 -5.09
C GLY A 44 -6.33 -2.64 -4.22
N ASN A 45 -6.87 -3.74 -4.76
CA ASN A 45 -6.99 -5.00 -4.03
C ASN A 45 -5.63 -5.54 -3.52
N VAL A 46 -4.56 -5.36 -4.29
CA VAL A 46 -3.21 -5.77 -3.87
C VAL A 46 -2.69 -4.89 -2.74
N LEU A 47 -2.89 -3.58 -2.83
CA LEU A 47 -2.51 -2.62 -1.78
C LEU A 47 -3.29 -2.89 -0.49
N ASP A 48 -4.61 -3.09 -0.58
CA ASP A 48 -5.48 -3.37 0.56
C ASP A 48 -5.05 -4.66 1.25
N SER A 49 -4.82 -5.73 0.49
CA SER A 49 -4.34 -7.01 1.02
C SER A 49 -2.98 -6.89 1.73
N ALA A 50 -2.04 -6.14 1.15
CA ALA A 50 -0.75 -5.87 1.78
C ALA A 50 -0.89 -5.06 3.09
N PHE A 51 -1.81 -4.09 3.11
CA PHE A 51 -2.12 -3.31 4.31
C PHE A 51 -2.72 -4.18 5.42
N GLU A 52 -3.75 -4.96 5.09
CA GLU A 52 -4.46 -5.80 6.06
C GLU A 52 -3.60 -6.94 6.61
N GLN A 53 -2.83 -7.60 5.76
CA GLN A 53 -2.12 -8.83 6.12
C GLN A 53 -0.70 -8.61 6.63
N ILE A 54 -0.07 -7.46 6.33
CA ILE A 54 1.33 -7.21 6.69
C ILE A 54 1.47 -5.93 7.49
N ILE A 55 1.02 -4.78 6.95
CA ILE A 55 1.26 -3.48 7.58
C ILE A 55 0.49 -3.33 8.89
N ASN A 56 -0.81 -3.63 8.90
CA ASN A 56 -1.66 -3.50 10.09
C ASN A 56 -1.21 -4.38 11.25
N PRO A 57 -0.86 -5.67 11.06
CA PRO A 57 -0.28 -6.49 12.11
C PRO A 57 1.01 -5.91 12.69
N ILE A 58 1.90 -5.40 11.84
CA ILE A 58 3.16 -4.80 12.31
C ILE A 58 2.90 -3.53 13.11
N LEU A 59 2.03 -2.64 12.64
CA LEU A 59 1.66 -1.41 13.37
C LEU A 59 0.90 -1.69 14.66
N LYS A 60 0.14 -2.79 14.73
CA LYS A 60 -0.50 -3.23 15.97
C LYS A 60 0.53 -3.73 17.00
N GLU A 61 1.59 -4.39 16.55
CA GLU A 61 2.68 -4.84 17.41
C GLU A 61 3.63 -3.69 17.82
N HIS A 62 3.90 -2.75 16.91
CA HIS A 62 4.82 -1.62 17.07
C HIS A 62 4.13 -0.30 16.72
N PRO A 63 3.23 0.21 17.58
CA PRO A 63 2.40 1.39 17.29
C PRO A 63 3.20 2.69 17.13
N ASP A 64 4.40 2.76 17.70
CA ASP A 64 5.33 3.88 17.56
C ASP A 64 5.93 4.00 16.13
N LEU A 65 5.79 2.97 15.30
CA LEU A 65 6.23 2.99 13.90
C LEU A 65 5.16 3.55 12.94
N LYS A 66 3.96 3.89 13.42
CA LYS A 66 2.90 4.45 12.58
C LYS A 66 3.31 5.84 12.07
N PRO A 67 3.34 6.07 10.74
CA PRO A 67 3.61 7.39 10.19
C PRO A 67 2.49 8.39 10.50
N ASP A 68 2.85 9.64 10.78
CA ASP A 68 1.89 10.71 11.09
C ASP A 68 0.92 11.01 9.93
N ASN A 69 1.36 10.75 8.69
CA ASN A 69 0.59 10.97 7.46
C ASN A 69 -0.20 9.73 7.01
N LEU A 70 -0.23 8.66 7.80
CA LEU A 70 -1.01 7.46 7.51
C LEU A 70 -2.44 7.66 8.02
N GLU A 71 -3.16 8.59 7.39
CA GLU A 71 -4.60 8.68 7.51
C GLU A 71 -5.20 7.49 6.76
N THR A 72 -5.83 6.59 7.50
CA THR A 72 -6.70 5.58 6.92
C THR A 72 -7.87 6.32 6.30
N ASP A 73 -7.83 6.57 5.00
CA ASP A 73 -8.97 7.05 4.24
C ASP A 73 -10.08 6.01 4.41
N LYS A 74 -10.99 6.28 5.36
CA LYS A 74 -12.28 5.62 5.40
C LYS A 74 -13.06 6.20 4.22
N SER A 75 -12.84 5.65 3.05
CA SER A 75 -13.79 5.78 1.96
C SER A 75 -15.05 5.02 2.38
N GLU A 76 -15.95 5.70 3.10
CA GLU A 76 -17.37 5.36 3.26
C GLU A 76 -18.13 5.57 1.94
#